data_AF-A0A2V5KC23-F1
#
_entry.id   AF-A0A2V5KC23-F1
#
_cell.length_a   1.000
_cell.length_b   1.000
_cell.length_c   1.000
_cell.angle_alpha   90.00
_cell.angle_beta   90.00
_cell.angle_gamma   90.00
#
_symmetry.space_group_name_H-M   'P 1'
#
loop_
_entity.id
_entity.type
_entity.pdbx_description
1 polymer ?
#
loop_
_entity_poly.entity_id
_entity_poly.type
_entity_poly.pdbx_seq_one_letter_code
_entity_poly.pdbx_strand_id
1 'polypeptide(L)'
;MATRYENIHAIRLSFNNEAEGFRLPINPESIEVRQSVSGKTYDIVGGGINAIPKEDESIGEINVIKGPQLMEISFKSFFPVNNSLVIDGVNLKEPMWYVNKLRSWMHTKRPIRFIYVGYFAATSLAQQEREVHDINIPASIEKFEWREVAGSPGDIEYELALKEYRFYAARRYDVVQEDGKTILYTRPNERLDERVRPETYTLQPGDNLINVAMRFYNTDSSRYKDILALNGITDAEMKQLAPGRVIKLPAN
;
A
#
# COMPACT_ATOMS: atom_id res chain seq x y z
N MET A 1 -16.03 28.90 27.16
CA MET A 1 -14.79 28.21 26.74
C MET A 1 -15.18 27.18 25.70
N ALA A 2 -14.82 27.40 24.44
CA ALA A 2 -15.12 26.44 23.38
C ALA A 2 -14.24 25.21 23.60
N THR A 3 -14.87 24.05 23.82
CA THR A 3 -14.21 22.75 23.84
C THR A 3 -13.45 22.61 22.54
N ARG A 4 -12.12 22.64 22.62
CA ARG A 4 -11.23 22.39 21.48
C ARG A 4 -11.54 20.97 21.04
N TYR A 5 -12.28 20.80 19.95
CA TYR A 5 -12.46 19.50 19.32
C TYR A 5 -11.06 19.01 18.99
N GLU A 6 -10.56 18.03 19.74
CA GLU A 6 -9.34 17.33 19.39
C GLU A 6 -9.54 16.82 17.97
N ASN A 7 -8.70 17.26 17.03
CA ASN A 7 -8.71 16.76 15.67
C ASN A 7 -8.23 15.31 15.71
N ILE A 8 -9.16 14.40 16.00
CA ILE A 8 -8.91 12.95 16.09
C ILE A 8 -8.68 12.29 14.73
N HIS A 9 -8.57 13.09 13.67
CA HIS A 9 -8.24 12.64 12.32
C HIS A 9 -6.72 12.58 12.13
N ALA A 10 -6.25 11.53 11.45
CA ALA A 10 -4.84 11.37 11.14
C ALA A 10 -4.65 10.78 9.74
N ILE A 11 -3.73 11.37 8.98
CA ILE A 11 -3.19 10.75 7.77
C ILE A 11 -1.75 10.32 8.06
N ARG A 12 -1.44 9.05 7.78
CA ARG A 12 -0.09 8.50 7.85
C ARG A 12 0.31 7.94 6.48
N LEU A 13 1.52 8.27 6.08
CA LEU A 13 2.18 7.69 4.92
C LEU A 13 3.35 6.86 5.41
N SER A 14 3.49 5.65 4.88
CA SER A 14 4.62 4.80 5.20
C SER A 14 5.13 4.04 3.98
N PHE A 15 6.34 3.51 4.09
CA PHE A 15 7.00 2.80 3.01
C PHE A 15 7.70 1.56 3.57
N ASN A 16 7.84 0.54 2.72
CA ASN A 16 8.56 -0.68 3.06
C ASN A 16 8.02 -1.37 4.33
N ASN A 17 6.70 -1.60 4.39
CA ASN A 17 6.00 -2.20 5.53
C ASN A 17 6.28 -1.45 6.85
N GLU A 18 6.04 -0.14 6.84
CA GLU A 18 6.22 0.76 7.98
C GLU A 18 7.65 0.90 8.52
N ALA A 19 8.67 0.36 7.84
CA ALA A 19 10.06 0.59 8.21
C ALA A 19 10.41 2.08 8.24
N GLU A 20 9.74 2.86 7.38
CA GLU A 20 9.81 4.31 7.34
C GLU A 20 8.40 4.87 7.21
N GLY A 21 8.14 6.01 7.85
CA GLY A 21 6.85 6.67 7.70
C GLY A 21 6.74 7.94 8.53
N PHE A 22 5.69 8.70 8.28
CA PHE A 22 5.36 9.89 9.05
C PHE A 22 3.85 10.12 9.04
N ARG A 23 3.35 10.71 10.13
CA ARG A 23 2.04 11.36 10.16
C ARG A 23 2.18 12.74 9.55
N LEU A 24 1.19 13.17 8.77
CA LEU A 24 1.19 14.53 8.24
C LEU A 24 1.25 15.54 9.39
N PRO A 25 2.10 16.59 9.31
CA PRO A 25 2.17 17.61 10.35
C PRO A 25 0.90 18.44 10.42
N ILE A 26 0.25 18.67 9.29
CA ILE A 26 -1.02 19.37 9.16
C ILE A 26 -1.99 18.47 8.39
N ASN A 27 -3.20 18.32 8.90
CA ASN A 27 -4.24 17.61 8.16
C ASN A 27 -4.72 18.51 7.01
N PRO A 28 -5.01 17.95 5.81
CA PRO A 28 -5.62 18.73 4.75
C PRO A 28 -7.02 19.18 5.16
N GLU A 29 -7.47 20.33 4.63
CA GLU A 29 -8.84 20.82 4.87
C GLU A 29 -9.92 19.89 4.30
N SER A 30 -9.57 19.19 3.22
CA SER A 30 -10.42 18.18 2.59
C SER A 30 -9.59 17.05 2.00
N ILE A 31 -10.20 15.87 1.96
CA ILE A 31 -9.67 14.69 1.26
C ILE A 31 -10.73 14.28 0.26
N GLU A 32 -10.36 14.19 -1.01
CA GLU A 32 -11.23 13.64 -2.03
C GLU A 32 -10.89 12.17 -2.24
N VAL A 33 -11.91 11.30 -2.11
CA VAL A 33 -11.80 9.86 -2.36
C VAL A 33 -12.76 9.51 -3.49
N ARG A 34 -12.22 9.03 -4.61
CA ARG A 34 -13.01 8.59 -5.77
C ARG A 34 -12.94 7.07 -5.89
N GLN A 35 -14.12 6.46 -6.01
CA GLN A 35 -14.27 5.05 -6.34
C GLN A 35 -15.33 4.91 -7.41
N SER A 36 -14.94 4.37 -8.55
CA SER A 36 -15.83 4.17 -9.70
C SER A 36 -15.95 2.68 -9.99
N VAL A 37 -17.06 2.29 -10.61
CA VAL A 37 -17.28 0.93 -11.09
C VAL A 37 -17.24 0.96 -12.61
N SER A 38 -16.50 0.04 -13.23
CA SER A 38 -16.51 -0.03 -14.69
C SER A 38 -17.88 -0.54 -15.15
N GLY A 39 -18.56 0.20 -16.03
CA GLY A 39 -19.78 -0.24 -16.70
C GLY A 39 -19.55 -0.49 -18.18
N LYS A 40 -20.44 -1.22 -18.84
CA LYS A 40 -20.62 -1.19 -20.29
C LYS A 40 -22.11 -1.04 -20.60
N THR A 41 -22.44 0.04 -21.29
CA THR A 41 -23.77 0.28 -21.84
C THR A 41 -23.97 -0.52 -23.13
N TYR A 42 -25.14 -1.11 -23.30
CA TYR A 42 -25.60 -1.71 -24.55
C TYR A 42 -27.04 -1.27 -24.84
N ASP A 43 -27.32 -0.90 -26.09
CA ASP A 43 -28.70 -0.75 -26.57
C ASP A 43 -29.18 -2.08 -27.13
N ILE A 44 -30.29 -2.61 -26.60
CA ILE A 44 -30.86 -3.86 -27.10
C ILE A 44 -32.16 -3.57 -27.84
N VAL A 45 -32.31 -4.23 -28.99
CA VAL A 45 -33.55 -4.27 -29.78
C VAL A 45 -34.25 -5.60 -29.50
N GLY A 46 -35.51 -5.58 -29.07
CA GLY A 46 -36.32 -6.77 -28.78
C GLY A 46 -37.04 -6.70 -27.42
N GLY A 47 -38.32 -7.09 -27.37
CA GLY A 47 -39.26 -6.86 -26.26
C GLY A 47 -38.78 -7.21 -24.84
N GLY A 48 -39.28 -6.44 -23.86
CA GLY A 48 -38.85 -6.45 -22.45
C GLY A 48 -38.84 -7.82 -21.79
N ILE A 49 -38.19 -7.91 -20.62
CA ILE A 49 -37.99 -9.12 -19.80
C ILE A 49 -39.24 -9.97 -19.52
N ASN A 50 -40.46 -9.53 -19.88
CA ASN A 50 -41.70 -10.30 -19.81
C ASN A 50 -42.70 -10.03 -20.98
N ALA A 51 -42.28 -9.52 -22.14
CA ALA A 51 -43.18 -9.18 -23.24
C ALA A 51 -42.92 -10.04 -24.50
N ILE A 52 -43.99 -10.49 -25.16
CA ILE A 52 -43.92 -11.13 -26.48
C ILE A 52 -43.32 -10.09 -27.45
N PRO A 53 -42.20 -10.38 -28.14
CA PRO A 53 -41.56 -9.40 -29.00
C PRO A 53 -42.50 -8.96 -30.13
N LYS A 54 -42.75 -7.65 -30.24
CA LYS A 54 -43.22 -7.04 -31.50
C LYS A 54 -41.99 -6.62 -32.30
N GLU A 55 -42.06 -6.76 -33.63
CA GLU A 55 -40.92 -6.58 -34.55
C GLU A 55 -40.33 -5.15 -34.63
N ASP A 56 -40.63 -4.24 -33.68
CA ASP A 56 -40.17 -2.85 -33.73
C ASP A 56 -40.00 -2.18 -32.33
N GLU A 57 -39.94 -2.96 -31.24
CA GLU A 57 -39.76 -2.39 -29.89
C GLU A 57 -38.32 -2.56 -29.38
N SER A 58 -37.61 -1.43 -29.20
CA SER A 58 -36.35 -1.36 -28.46
C SER A 58 -36.62 -1.43 -26.96
N ILE A 59 -35.85 -2.24 -26.23
CA ILE A 59 -35.92 -2.29 -24.75
C ILE A 59 -35.13 -1.19 -24.07
N GLY A 60 -34.46 -0.34 -24.86
CA GLY A 60 -33.67 0.77 -24.36
C GLY A 60 -32.28 0.34 -23.88
N GLU A 61 -31.62 1.28 -23.20
CA GLU A 61 -30.25 1.15 -22.72
C GLU A 61 -30.17 0.19 -21.52
N ILE A 62 -29.31 -0.82 -21.59
CA ILE A 62 -28.92 -1.64 -20.45
C ILE A 62 -27.49 -1.31 -20.01
N ASN A 63 -27.22 -1.29 -18.70
CA ASN A 63 -25.88 -1.08 -18.15
C ASN A 63 -25.35 -2.34 -17.47
N VAL A 64 -24.27 -2.90 -18.00
CA VAL A 64 -23.56 -4.04 -17.42
C VAL A 64 -22.50 -3.56 -16.42
N ILE A 65 -22.77 -3.80 -15.14
CA ILE A 65 -21.87 -3.45 -14.03
C ILE A 65 -20.72 -4.47 -13.96
N LYS A 66 -19.47 -3.99 -14.02
CA LYS A 66 -18.25 -4.81 -13.83
C LYS A 66 -17.64 -4.58 -12.44
N GLY A 67 -16.42 -5.06 -12.24
CA GLY A 67 -15.69 -4.87 -10.99
C GLY A 67 -15.34 -3.39 -10.69
N PRO A 68 -15.08 -3.08 -9.41
CA PRO A 68 -14.67 -1.76 -8.97
C PRO A 68 -13.29 -1.39 -9.54
N GLN A 69 -13.17 -0.14 -9.99
CA GLN A 69 -11.89 0.46 -10.37
C GLN A 69 -11.03 0.72 -9.12
N LEU A 70 -9.77 1.04 -9.36
CA LEU A 70 -8.81 1.39 -8.31
C LEU A 70 -9.25 2.71 -7.65
N MET A 71 -9.28 2.75 -6.33
CA MET A 71 -9.58 3.97 -5.58
C MET A 71 -8.54 5.06 -5.88
N GLU A 72 -8.98 6.30 -5.99
CA GLU A 72 -8.11 7.46 -6.14
C GLU A 72 -8.30 8.41 -4.96
N ILE A 73 -7.21 8.91 -4.40
CA ILE A 73 -7.20 9.79 -3.22
C ILE A 73 -6.40 11.04 -3.55
N SER A 74 -6.96 12.23 -3.32
CA SER A 74 -6.24 13.49 -3.52
C SER A 74 -6.53 14.52 -2.45
N PHE A 75 -5.50 15.26 -2.04
CA PHE A 75 -5.63 16.32 -1.05
C PHE A 75 -4.51 17.36 -1.17
N LYS A 76 -4.72 18.51 -0.52
CA LYS A 76 -3.77 19.63 -0.44
C LYS A 76 -3.51 19.99 1.02
N SER A 77 -2.27 20.31 1.35
CA SER A 77 -1.88 20.80 2.68
C SER A 77 -0.54 21.52 2.59
N PHE A 78 0.12 21.72 3.73
CA PHE A 78 1.45 22.31 3.79
C PHE A 78 2.33 21.65 4.85
N PHE A 79 3.63 21.68 4.63
CA PHE A 79 4.65 21.31 5.61
C PHE A 79 5.12 22.58 6.32
N PRO A 80 4.85 22.73 7.64
CA PRO A 80 5.16 23.95 8.36
C PRO A 80 6.61 23.96 8.85
N VAL A 81 7.20 25.15 8.93
CA VAL A 81 8.49 25.38 9.62
C VAL A 81 8.30 25.36 11.13
N ASN A 82 7.17 25.88 11.61
CA ASN A 82 6.90 26.05 13.03
C ASN A 82 5.87 25.03 13.54
N ASN A 83 5.92 24.77 14.85
CA ASN A 83 5.05 23.76 15.45
C ASN A 83 3.67 24.29 15.87
N SER A 84 3.34 25.56 15.61
CA SER A 84 2.16 26.20 16.21
C SER A 84 0.83 25.64 15.72
N LEU A 85 0.82 25.12 14.49
CA LEU A 85 -0.35 24.52 13.83
C LEU A 85 -0.26 23.00 13.74
N VAL A 86 0.85 22.41 14.16
CA VAL A 86 1.13 21.00 13.99
C VAL A 86 0.25 20.17 14.90
N ILE A 87 -0.20 19.03 14.39
CA ILE A 87 -1.04 18.12 15.16
C ILE A 87 -0.26 17.54 16.34
N ASP A 88 -0.91 17.47 17.50
CA ASP A 88 -0.34 16.92 18.72
C ASP A 88 0.21 15.50 18.50
N GLY A 89 1.41 15.25 19.06
CA GLY A 89 2.13 13.98 18.93
C GLY A 89 2.89 13.79 17.61
N VAL A 90 2.85 14.74 16.67
CA VAL A 90 3.70 14.68 15.46
C VAL A 90 5.12 15.13 15.78
N ASN A 91 6.10 14.31 15.39
CA ASN A 91 7.51 14.69 15.36
C ASN A 91 7.78 15.53 14.10
N LEU A 92 7.61 16.85 14.20
CA LEU A 92 7.81 17.78 13.11
C LEU A 92 9.25 17.68 12.54
N LYS A 93 9.35 17.59 11.22
CA LYS A 93 10.60 17.66 10.47
C LYS A 93 10.66 18.94 9.65
N GLU A 94 11.84 19.28 9.15
CA GLU A 94 11.98 20.40 8.22
C GLU A 94 11.12 20.17 6.96
N PRO A 95 10.47 21.20 6.40
CA PRO A 95 9.59 21.06 5.24
C PRO A 95 10.21 20.29 4.06
N MET A 96 11.47 20.58 3.73
CA MET A 96 12.19 19.89 2.66
C MET A 96 12.49 18.41 2.94
N TRP A 97 12.50 17.99 4.21
CA TRP A 97 12.62 16.58 4.55
C TRP A 97 11.43 15.79 3.99
N TYR A 98 10.20 16.29 4.15
CA TYR A 98 9.00 15.62 3.64
C TYR A 98 8.97 15.57 2.12
N VAL A 99 9.33 16.68 1.46
CA VAL A 99 9.45 16.77 0.00
C VAL A 99 10.43 15.74 -0.52
N ASN A 100 11.64 15.69 0.05
CA ASN A 100 12.67 14.74 -0.36
C ASN A 100 12.25 13.30 -0.08
N LYS A 101 11.55 13.05 1.04
CA LYS A 101 11.05 11.72 1.40
C LYS A 101 10.03 11.21 0.38
N LEU A 102 9.01 11.99 0.07
CA LEU A 102 7.99 11.62 -0.91
C LEU A 102 8.59 11.40 -2.30
N ARG A 103 9.48 12.30 -2.75
CA ARG A 103 10.22 12.12 -4.01
C ARG A 103 11.05 10.83 -4.00
N SER A 104 11.74 10.53 -2.91
CA SER A 104 12.52 9.29 -2.80
C SER A 104 11.64 8.05 -2.97
N TRP A 105 10.47 8.01 -2.31
CA TRP A 105 9.51 6.91 -2.45
C TRP A 105 8.96 6.81 -3.88
N MET A 106 8.65 7.94 -4.54
CA MET A 106 8.27 7.94 -5.97
C MET A 106 9.34 7.31 -6.85
N HIS A 107 10.62 7.65 -6.63
CA HIS A 107 11.73 7.14 -7.43
C HIS A 107 11.96 5.64 -7.28
N THR A 108 11.52 5.02 -6.18
CA THR A 108 11.62 3.55 -6.00
C THR A 108 10.72 2.77 -6.94
N LYS A 109 9.66 3.40 -7.51
CA LYS A 109 8.63 2.73 -8.31
C LYS A 109 7.98 1.57 -7.53
N ARG A 110 7.71 1.80 -6.25
CA ARG A 110 7.05 0.87 -5.33
C ARG A 110 5.88 1.57 -4.65
N PRO A 111 4.84 0.82 -4.26
CA PRO A 111 3.72 1.40 -3.54
C PRO A 111 4.16 1.89 -2.15
N ILE A 112 3.52 2.96 -1.70
CA ILE A 112 3.52 3.40 -0.30
C ILE A 112 2.25 2.87 0.38
N ARG A 113 2.21 2.94 1.70
CA ARG A 113 0.99 2.73 2.48
C ARG A 113 0.33 4.08 2.76
N PHE A 114 -0.95 4.17 2.43
CA PHE A 114 -1.81 5.28 2.85
C PHE A 114 -2.75 4.79 3.95
N ILE A 115 -2.72 5.48 5.10
CA ILE A 115 -3.61 5.22 6.23
C ILE A 115 -4.33 6.52 6.58
N TYR A 116 -5.66 6.46 6.57
CA TYR A 116 -6.52 7.51 7.10
C TYR A 116 -7.34 6.96 8.26
N VAL A 117 -7.26 7.65 9.39
CA VAL A 117 -8.08 7.42 10.58
C VAL A 117 -9.00 8.62 10.71
N GLY A 118 -10.30 8.40 10.58
CA GLY A 118 -11.33 9.40 10.77
C GLY A 118 -11.98 9.35 12.15
N TYR A 119 -13.00 10.20 12.34
CA TYR A 119 -13.63 10.46 13.63
C TYR A 119 -14.20 9.20 14.29
N PHE A 120 -15.00 8.43 13.54
CA PHE A 120 -15.67 7.24 14.08
C PHE A 120 -14.69 6.12 14.44
N ALA A 121 -13.64 5.94 13.63
CA ALA A 121 -12.55 5.01 13.90
C ALA A 121 -11.76 5.41 15.17
N ALA A 122 -11.49 6.70 15.37
CA ALA A 122 -10.84 7.16 16.59
C ALA A 122 -11.71 6.99 17.84
N THR A 123 -13.05 7.11 17.73
CA THR A 123 -13.95 6.89 18.86
C THR A 123 -14.15 5.41 19.22
N SER A 124 -13.91 4.46 18.31
CA SER A 124 -13.97 3.02 18.61
C SER A 124 -12.73 2.49 19.33
N LEU A 125 -11.59 3.20 19.23
CA LEU A 125 -10.38 2.94 20.04
C LEU A 125 -10.63 3.08 21.55
N ALA A 126 -11.65 3.83 21.95
CA ALA A 126 -12.03 3.97 23.35
C ALA A 126 -12.75 2.74 23.93
N GLN A 127 -13.12 1.74 23.10
CA GLN A 127 -13.93 0.60 23.54
C GLN A 127 -13.36 -0.80 23.24
N GLN A 128 -12.41 -0.98 22.30
CA GLN A 128 -11.76 -2.29 22.08
C GLN A 128 -10.45 -2.17 21.27
N GLU A 129 -9.46 -3.00 21.63
CA GLU A 129 -8.02 -2.99 21.25
C GLU A 129 -7.68 -3.29 19.77
N ARG A 130 -8.54 -2.95 18.80
CA ARG A 130 -8.19 -3.07 17.38
C ARG A 130 -7.97 -1.69 16.78
N GLU A 131 -6.80 -1.48 16.19
CA GLU A 131 -6.49 -0.29 15.41
C GLU A 131 -7.49 -0.20 14.23
N VAL A 132 -8.53 0.62 14.38
CA VAL A 132 -9.52 0.84 13.32
C VAL A 132 -8.99 1.96 12.42
N HIS A 133 -8.87 1.67 11.13
CA HIS A 133 -8.55 2.66 10.12
C HIS A 133 -9.70 2.69 9.10
N ASP A 134 -10.18 3.87 8.75
CA ASP A 134 -11.24 4.01 7.73
C ASP A 134 -10.71 3.66 6.34
N ILE A 135 -9.45 4.03 6.05
CA ILE A 135 -8.75 3.65 4.83
C ILE A 135 -7.35 3.18 5.21
N ASN A 136 -6.96 2.00 4.73
CA ASN A 136 -5.63 1.45 4.93
C ASN A 136 -5.25 0.64 3.68
N ILE A 137 -4.64 1.30 2.70
CA ILE A 137 -4.38 0.72 1.38
C ILE A 137 -2.92 0.92 0.92
N PRO A 138 -2.36 -0.01 0.14
CA PRO A 138 -1.22 0.27 -0.69
C PRO A 138 -1.61 1.21 -1.83
N ALA A 139 -0.76 2.19 -2.13
CA ALA A 139 -1.02 3.19 -3.17
C ALA A 139 0.25 3.60 -3.92
N SER A 140 0.13 3.88 -5.21
CA SER A 140 1.14 4.62 -5.98
C SER A 140 0.93 6.12 -5.83
N ILE A 141 2.03 6.88 -5.85
CA ILE A 141 1.98 8.34 -5.92
C ILE A 141 1.88 8.72 -7.40
N GLU A 142 0.71 9.18 -7.82
CA GLU A 142 0.42 9.59 -9.21
C GLU A 142 0.82 11.05 -9.46
N LYS A 143 0.68 11.89 -8.43
CA LYS A 143 1.01 13.32 -8.50
C LYS A 143 1.59 13.79 -7.17
N PHE A 144 2.69 14.53 -7.24
CA PHE A 144 3.22 15.29 -6.10
C PHE A 144 3.77 16.62 -6.60
N GLU A 145 3.06 17.70 -6.31
CA GLU A 145 3.45 19.07 -6.61
C GLU A 145 3.68 19.82 -5.30
N TRP A 146 4.68 20.68 -5.26
CA TRP A 146 4.96 21.51 -4.10
C TRP A 146 5.46 22.89 -4.53
N ARG A 147 5.22 23.90 -3.68
CA ARG A 147 5.60 25.29 -3.91
C ARG A 147 5.85 26.01 -2.59
N GLU A 148 6.67 27.03 -2.64
CA GLU A 148 6.74 28.05 -1.58
C GLU A 148 5.74 29.16 -1.88
N VAL A 149 5.11 29.70 -0.85
CA VAL A 149 4.14 30.80 -0.99
C VAL A 149 4.62 32.04 -0.26
N ALA A 150 4.55 33.18 -0.95
CA ALA A 150 4.86 34.48 -0.38
C ALA A 150 3.91 34.78 0.79
N GLY A 151 4.46 35.14 1.94
CA GLY A 151 3.69 35.42 3.16
C GLY A 151 3.89 34.41 4.28
N SER A 152 4.38 33.19 3.97
CA SER A 152 4.78 32.18 4.95
C SER A 152 6.17 31.63 4.64
N PRO A 153 7.25 32.42 4.85
CA PRO A 153 8.61 32.02 4.48
C PRO A 153 9.02 30.68 5.10
N GLY A 154 9.37 29.73 4.24
CA GLY A 154 9.85 28.40 4.60
C GLY A 154 8.76 27.32 4.70
N ASP A 155 7.48 27.68 4.79
CA ASP A 155 6.39 26.71 4.68
C ASP A 155 6.29 26.22 3.23
N ILE A 156 6.00 24.94 3.04
CA ILE A 156 5.86 24.35 1.70
C ILE A 156 4.44 23.84 1.52
N GLU A 157 3.68 24.48 0.62
CA GLU A 157 2.40 23.95 0.19
C GLU A 157 2.60 22.79 -0.78
N TYR A 158 1.72 21.79 -0.70
CA TYR A 158 1.75 20.64 -1.60
C TYR A 158 0.37 20.13 -2.00
N GLU A 159 0.35 19.44 -3.13
CA GLU A 159 -0.76 18.65 -3.63
C GLU A 159 -0.28 17.21 -3.87
N LEU A 160 -1.02 16.24 -3.31
CA LEU A 160 -0.71 14.83 -3.44
C LEU A 160 -1.92 14.10 -4.04
N ALA A 161 -1.69 13.30 -5.09
CA ALA A 161 -2.66 12.36 -5.62
C ALA A 161 -2.09 10.94 -5.59
N LEU A 162 -2.90 10.02 -5.08
CA LEU A 162 -2.59 8.62 -4.87
C LEU A 162 -3.60 7.76 -5.60
N LYS A 163 -3.17 6.58 -6.04
CA LYS A 163 -4.03 5.57 -6.64
C LYS A 163 -3.80 4.22 -5.97
N GLU A 164 -4.88 3.53 -5.62
CA GLU A 164 -4.85 2.20 -5.03
C GLU A 164 -3.97 1.28 -5.88
N TYR A 165 -2.96 0.70 -5.25
CA TYR A 165 -2.07 -0.23 -5.92
C TYR A 165 -2.53 -1.65 -5.60
N ARG A 166 -3.01 -2.38 -6.60
CA ARG A 166 -3.27 -3.82 -6.45
C ARG A 166 -2.03 -4.58 -6.86
N PHE A 167 -1.40 -5.25 -5.88
CA PHE A 167 -0.34 -6.20 -6.15
C PHE A 167 -0.86 -7.26 -7.13
N TYR A 168 -0.18 -7.41 -8.25
CA TYR A 168 -0.42 -8.49 -9.20
C TYR A 168 0.78 -9.44 -9.11
N ALA A 169 0.63 -10.51 -8.34
CA ALA A 169 1.47 -11.68 -8.57
C ALA A 169 0.87 -12.42 -9.77
N ALA A 170 1.71 -12.85 -10.72
CA ALA A 170 1.29 -13.86 -11.67
C ALA A 170 0.78 -15.06 -10.86
N ARG A 171 -0.50 -15.41 -11.02
CA ARG A 171 -1.07 -16.60 -10.37
C ARG A 171 -0.30 -17.82 -10.91
N ARG A 172 0.64 -18.32 -10.13
CA ARG A 172 1.27 -19.62 -10.39
C ARG A 172 0.23 -20.67 -10.01
N TYR A 173 -0.37 -21.29 -11.03
CA TYR A 173 -1.16 -22.49 -10.83
C TYR A 173 -0.19 -23.65 -10.68
N ASP A 174 -0.32 -24.44 -9.62
CA ASP A 174 0.30 -25.75 -9.59
C ASP A 174 -0.55 -26.65 -10.50
N VAL A 175 0.07 -27.12 -11.57
CA VAL A 175 -0.54 -28.06 -12.50
C VAL A 175 -0.27 -29.46 -11.96
N VAL A 176 -1.29 -30.08 -11.41
CA VAL A 176 -1.23 -31.50 -11.02
C VAL A 176 -2.09 -32.28 -12.00
N GLN A 177 -1.54 -33.38 -12.48
CA GLN A 177 -2.28 -34.39 -13.25
C GLN A 177 -2.80 -35.41 -12.24
N GLU A 178 -4.11 -35.47 -12.06
CA GLU A 178 -4.78 -36.50 -11.27
C GLU A 178 -5.80 -37.19 -12.19
N ASP A 179 -5.72 -38.50 -12.33
CA ASP A 179 -6.57 -39.31 -13.24
C ASP A 179 -6.70 -38.77 -14.68
N GLY A 180 -5.58 -38.30 -15.26
CA GLY A 180 -5.54 -37.81 -16.64
C GLY A 180 -6.31 -36.49 -16.87
N LYS A 181 -6.73 -35.82 -15.79
CA LYS A 181 -7.32 -34.48 -15.83
C LYS A 181 -6.34 -33.47 -15.24
N THR A 182 -6.17 -32.37 -15.96
CA THR A 182 -5.46 -31.19 -15.48
C THR A 182 -6.30 -30.52 -14.38
N ILE A 183 -5.85 -30.60 -13.12
CA ILE A 183 -6.47 -29.89 -12.01
C ILE A 183 -5.61 -28.66 -11.71
N LEU A 184 -6.23 -27.47 -11.73
CA LEU A 184 -5.59 -26.20 -11.37
C LEU A 184 -5.81 -25.94 -9.88
N TYR A 185 -4.75 -26.06 -9.07
CA TYR A 185 -4.81 -25.60 -7.68
C TYR A 185 -4.55 -24.09 -7.63
N THR A 186 -5.48 -23.36 -7.03
CA THR A 186 -5.25 -21.95 -6.64
C THR A 186 -4.54 -21.96 -5.30
N ARG A 187 -3.27 -21.53 -5.24
CA ARG A 187 -2.61 -21.31 -3.95
C ARG A 187 -3.39 -20.26 -3.15
N PRO A 188 -3.55 -20.43 -1.83
CA PRO A 188 -4.10 -19.39 -0.97
C PRO A 188 -3.36 -18.08 -1.23
N ASN A 189 -4.11 -16.97 -1.30
CA ASN A 189 -3.54 -15.66 -1.53
C ASN A 189 -2.70 -15.29 -0.29
N GLU A 190 -1.40 -15.56 -0.32
CA GLU A 190 -0.46 -15.02 0.66
C GLU A 190 -0.55 -13.49 0.62
N ARG A 191 -0.51 -12.82 1.78
CA ARG A 191 -0.38 -11.37 1.84
C ARG A 191 0.80 -10.96 0.97
N LEU A 192 0.53 -10.20 -0.10
CA LEU A 192 1.54 -9.81 -1.06
C LEU A 192 2.51 -8.82 -0.39
N ASP A 193 3.79 -9.18 -0.37
CA ASP A 193 4.84 -8.48 0.37
C ASP A 193 5.20 -7.14 -0.31
N GLU A 194 5.01 -6.03 0.41
CA GLU A 194 5.34 -4.67 -0.05
C GLU A 194 6.83 -4.31 0.15
N ARG A 195 7.65 -5.20 0.75
CA ARG A 195 9.03 -4.90 1.13
C ARG A 195 9.96 -4.73 -0.06
N VAL A 196 10.80 -3.70 -0.01
CA VAL A 196 11.99 -3.60 -0.86
C VAL A 196 13.07 -4.45 -0.21
N ARG A 197 13.39 -5.57 -0.84
CA ARG A 197 14.43 -6.47 -0.34
C ARG A 197 15.81 -5.97 -0.77
N PRO A 198 16.76 -5.86 0.17
CA PRO A 198 18.13 -5.52 -0.19
C PRO A 198 18.76 -6.71 -0.95
N GLU A 199 19.67 -6.42 -1.88
CA GLU A 199 20.41 -7.45 -2.62
C GLU A 199 21.37 -8.24 -1.71
N THR A 200 21.80 -7.63 -0.61
CA THR A 200 22.72 -8.23 0.35
C THR A 200 22.31 -7.93 1.79
N TYR A 201 22.67 -8.81 2.72
CA TYR A 201 22.45 -8.65 4.15
C TYR A 201 23.70 -9.07 4.94
N THR A 202 24.04 -8.31 5.98
CA THR A 202 25.14 -8.63 6.90
C THR A 202 24.59 -9.34 8.13
N LEU A 203 24.99 -10.60 8.34
CA LEU A 203 24.53 -11.40 9.47
C LEU A 203 24.79 -10.71 10.81
N GLN A 204 23.78 -10.65 11.68
CA GLN A 204 23.89 -10.12 13.03
C GLN A 204 24.16 -11.26 14.04
N PRO A 205 24.68 -10.95 15.25
CA PRO A 205 24.80 -11.93 16.31
C PRO A 205 23.46 -12.64 16.59
N GLY A 206 23.45 -13.97 16.51
CA GLY A 206 22.25 -14.78 16.72
C GLY A 206 21.42 -15.06 15.45
N ASP A 207 21.79 -14.50 14.30
CA ASP A 207 21.14 -14.83 13.04
C ASP A 207 21.49 -16.25 12.57
N ASN A 208 20.49 -16.92 11.99
CA ASN A 208 20.69 -18.09 11.14
C ASN A 208 19.97 -17.87 9.81
N LEU A 209 20.35 -18.60 8.75
CA LEU A 209 19.77 -18.36 7.42
C LEU A 209 18.27 -18.60 7.36
N ILE A 210 17.71 -19.44 8.25
CA ILE A 210 16.28 -19.70 8.35
C ILE A 210 15.55 -18.44 8.85
N ASN A 211 16.04 -17.82 9.91
CA ASN A 211 15.47 -16.59 10.46
C ASN A 211 15.65 -15.41 9.51
N VAL A 212 16.78 -15.34 8.81
CA VAL A 212 17.01 -14.37 7.73
C VAL A 212 16.02 -14.61 6.59
N ALA A 213 15.80 -15.86 6.18
CA ALA A 213 14.82 -16.21 5.15
C ALA A 213 13.40 -15.79 5.58
N MET A 214 12.99 -16.15 6.79
CA MET A 214 11.68 -15.76 7.31
C MET A 214 11.51 -14.24 7.39
N ARG A 215 12.57 -13.50 7.74
CA ARG A 215 12.57 -12.03 7.79
C ARG A 215 12.34 -11.40 6.41
N PHE A 216 12.98 -11.93 5.37
CA PHE A 216 12.98 -11.31 4.04
C PHE A 216 12.04 -11.97 3.02
N TYR A 217 11.46 -13.13 3.32
CA TYR A 217 10.62 -13.88 2.39
C TYR A 217 9.28 -14.28 3.02
N ASN A 218 8.52 -13.32 3.54
CA ASN A 218 7.16 -13.57 4.02
C ASN A 218 7.02 -14.75 5.00
N THR A 219 7.93 -14.88 5.96
CA THR A 219 8.00 -16.01 6.91
C THR A 219 8.22 -17.39 6.26
N ASP A 220 8.53 -17.45 4.96
CA ASP A 220 8.92 -18.66 4.26
C ASP A 220 10.34 -19.04 4.64
N SER A 221 10.44 -19.90 5.64
CA SER A 221 11.72 -20.48 6.05
C SER A 221 12.43 -21.20 4.91
N SER A 222 11.71 -21.82 3.96
CA SER A 222 12.31 -22.71 2.95
C SER A 222 13.31 -22.00 2.02
N ARG A 223 13.17 -20.67 1.88
CA ARG A 223 14.06 -19.81 1.09
C ARG A 223 15.50 -19.76 1.60
N TYR A 224 15.79 -20.28 2.79
CA TYR A 224 17.18 -20.43 3.25
C TYR A 224 18.02 -21.26 2.29
N LYS A 225 17.40 -22.23 1.58
CA LYS A 225 18.09 -23.07 0.58
C LYS A 225 18.54 -22.27 -0.63
N ASP A 226 17.72 -21.33 -1.07
CA ASP A 226 18.08 -20.43 -2.18
C ASP A 226 19.21 -19.49 -1.76
N ILE A 227 19.20 -19.02 -0.50
CA ILE A 227 20.28 -18.21 0.06
C ILE A 227 21.58 -19.04 0.12
N LEU A 228 21.53 -20.31 0.55
CA LEU A 228 22.69 -21.21 0.54
C LEU A 228 23.28 -21.34 -0.87
N ALA A 229 22.43 -21.70 -1.85
CA ALA A 229 22.83 -21.90 -3.23
C ALA A 229 23.44 -20.64 -3.85
N LEU A 230 22.82 -19.47 -3.64
CA LEU A 230 23.28 -18.21 -4.21
C LEU A 230 24.63 -17.75 -3.63
N ASN A 231 24.92 -18.13 -2.39
CA ASN A 231 26.15 -17.74 -1.69
C ASN A 231 27.22 -18.83 -1.69
N GLY A 232 26.95 -19.98 -2.33
CA GLY A 232 27.84 -21.13 -2.31
C GLY A 232 28.12 -21.66 -0.90
N ILE A 233 27.18 -21.51 0.03
CA ILE A 233 27.31 -21.97 1.41
C ILE A 233 26.80 -23.41 1.47
N THR A 234 27.61 -24.29 2.01
CA THR A 234 27.23 -25.70 2.23
C THR A 234 26.40 -25.88 3.51
N ASP A 235 25.66 -26.98 3.61
CA ASP A 235 24.90 -27.32 4.83
C ASP A 235 25.79 -27.45 6.08
N ALA A 236 27.07 -27.81 5.89
CA ALA A 236 28.06 -27.86 6.96
C ALA A 236 28.46 -26.46 7.43
N GLU A 237 28.73 -25.54 6.49
CA GLU A 237 29.09 -24.15 6.79
C GLU A 237 27.93 -23.36 7.37
N MET A 238 26.68 -23.71 7.01
CA MET A 238 25.47 -23.08 7.53
C MET A 238 25.44 -23.05 9.07
N LYS A 239 25.91 -24.13 9.71
CA LYS A 239 25.92 -24.27 11.18
C LYS A 239 27.00 -23.42 11.87
N GLN A 240 27.94 -22.87 11.10
CA GLN A 240 29.11 -22.14 11.59
C GLN A 240 29.17 -20.70 11.06
N LEU A 241 28.03 -20.16 10.60
CA LEU A 241 28.00 -18.81 10.06
C LEU A 241 28.33 -17.78 11.14
N ALA A 242 29.42 -17.05 10.92
CA ALA A 242 29.85 -15.99 11.81
C ALA A 242 29.02 -14.71 11.59
N PRO A 243 28.70 -13.97 12.67
CA PRO A 243 28.21 -12.60 12.56
C PRO A 243 29.17 -11.73 11.75
N GLY A 244 28.63 -10.79 10.98
CA GLY A 244 29.40 -9.90 10.09
C GLY A 244 29.61 -10.44 8.68
N ARG A 245 29.27 -11.70 8.39
CA ARG A 245 29.32 -12.23 7.02
C ARG A 245 28.23 -11.58 6.16
N VAL A 246 28.64 -11.01 5.02
CA VAL A 246 27.71 -10.49 4.00
C VAL A 246 27.23 -11.64 3.13
N ILE A 247 25.91 -11.77 2.99
CA ILE A 247 25.25 -12.76 2.14
C ILE A 247 24.36 -12.06 1.12
N LYS A 248 24.30 -12.60 -0.09
CA LYS A 248 23.38 -12.20 -1.15
C LYS A 248 21.99 -12.78 -0.89
N LEU A 249 20.97 -11.99 -1.13
CA LEU A 249 19.57 -12.41 -1.02
C LEU A 249 19.00 -12.62 -2.43
N PRO A 250 18.47 -13.81 -2.75
CA PRO A 250 17.79 -14.05 -4.03
C PRO A 250 16.69 -13.02 -4.33
N ALA A 251 16.67 -12.53 -5.58
CA ALA A 251 15.49 -11.88 -6.14
C ALA A 251 14.30 -12.87 -6.20
N ASN A 252 13.06 -12.37 -6.21
CA ASN A 252 11.90 -13.25 -6.44
C ASN A 252 11.77 -13.63 -7.92
#